data_AF-A0A0Q6AA91-F1
#
_entry.id   AF-A0A0Q6AA91-F1
#
_cell.length_a   1.000
_cell.length_b   1.000
_cell.length_c   1.000
_cell.angle_alpha   90.00
_cell.angle_beta   90.00
_cell.angle_gamma   90.00
#
_symmetry.space_group_name_H-M   'P 1'
#
loop_
_entity.id
_entity.type
_entity.pdbx_description
1 polymer ?
#
loop_
_entity_poly.entity_id
_entity_poly.type
_entity_poly.pdbx_seq_one_letter_code
_entity_poly.pdbx_strand_id
1 'polypeptide(L)' 'MNLIIFFYDVVTYDNFIIVITEFEIFIISEITYKVVKEIPLPEIYTKMEINERNIKFICLDGSEIDFDMNKI' A
#
# COMPACT_ATOMS: atom_id res chain seq x y z
N MET A 1 10.04 19.68 -10.66
CA MET A 1 10.55 18.81 -9.57
C MET A 1 10.12 17.40 -9.94
N ASN A 2 11.02 16.60 -10.52
CA ASN A 2 10.73 15.19 -10.77
C ASN A 2 10.93 14.48 -9.43
N LEU A 3 9.86 14.17 -8.72
CA LEU A 3 9.94 13.17 -7.66
C LEU A 3 10.27 11.86 -8.36
N ILE A 4 11.50 11.40 -8.18
CA ILE A 4 11.82 9.99 -8.36
C ILE A 4 11.00 9.30 -7.29
N ILE A 5 9.81 8.81 -7.65
CA ILE A 5 9.00 8.00 -6.74
C ILE A 5 9.85 6.78 -6.44
N PHE A 6 10.37 6.70 -5.22
CA PHE A 6 11.08 5.50 -4.79
C PHE A 6 10.04 4.39 -4.69
N PHE A 7 10.22 3.36 -5.53
CA PHE A 7 9.49 2.10 -5.41
C PHE A 7 10.11 1.35 -4.24
N TYR A 8 9.32 1.14 -3.18
CA TYR A 8 9.78 0.43 -2.00
C TYR A 8 9.51 -1.06 -2.13
N ASP A 9 8.28 -1.44 -2.48
CA ASP A 9 7.89 -2.85 -2.51
C ASP A 9 6.66 -3.09 -3.40
N VAL A 10 6.49 -4.35 -3.81
CA VAL A 10 5.31 -4.86 -4.50
C VAL A 10 4.95 -6.23 -3.95
N VAL A 11 3.73 -6.36 -3.46
CA VAL A 11 3.23 -7.61 -2.87
C VAL A 11 1.94 -8.03 -3.54
N THR A 12 1.86 -9.29 -3.96
CA THR A 12 0.62 -9.92 -4.40
C THR A 12 -0.07 -10.56 -3.21
N TYR A 13 -1.33 -10.23 -2.96
CA TYR A 13 -2.13 -10.78 -1.89
C TYR A 13 -3.56 -11.05 -2.37
N ASP A 14 -4.02 -12.29 -2.22
CA ASP A 14 -5.26 -12.80 -2.82
C ASP A 14 -5.33 -12.52 -4.34
N ASN A 15 -6.18 -11.57 -4.77
CA ASN A 15 -6.37 -11.16 -6.17
C ASN A 15 -5.98 -9.68 -6.37
N PHE A 16 -5.11 -9.17 -5.50
CA PHE A 16 -4.68 -7.78 -5.52
C PHE A 16 -3.15 -7.67 -5.54
N ILE A 17 -2.67 -6.71 -6.32
CA ILE A 17 -1.29 -6.24 -6.29
C ILE A 17 -1.27 -4.98 -5.44
N ILE A 18 -0.47 -5.01 -4.38
CA ILE A 18 -0.20 -3.87 -3.51
C ILE A 18 1.13 -3.29 -3.93
N VAL A 19 1.11 -2.11 -4.52
CA VAL A 19 2.29 -1.36 -4.92
C VAL A 19 2.55 -0.29 -3.88
N ILE A 20 3.73 -0.32 -3.27
CA ILE A 20 4.11 0.58 -2.19
C ILE A 20 5.20 1.51 -2.70
N THR A 21 4.91 2.80 -2.64
CA THR A 21 5.85 3.88 -2.94
C THR A 21 6.27 4.59 -1.65
N GLU A 22 7.09 5.62 -1.79
CA GLU A 22 7.55 6.43 -0.65
C GLU A 22 6.39 7.01 0.17
N PHE A 23 5.34 7.53 -0.48
CA PHE A 23 4.26 8.27 0.18
C PHE A 23 2.86 7.77 -0.16
N GLU A 24 2.72 6.76 -1.00
CA GLU A 24 1.42 6.28 -1.48
C GLU A 24 1.43 4.78 -1.67
N ILE A 25 0.29 4.16 -1.43
CA ILE A 25 0.05 2.74 -1.69
C ILE A 25 -1.09 2.62 -2.69
N PHE A 26 -0.85 1.83 -3.73
CA PHE A 26 -1.85 1.50 -4.73
C PHE A 26 -2.26 0.05 -4.59
N ILE A 27 -3.56 -0.19 -4.45
CA ILE A 27 -4.13 -1.54 -4.53
C ILE A 27 -4.72 -1.69 -5.91
N ILE A 28 -4.25 -2.71 -6.64
CA ILE A 28 -4.60 -2.98 -8.03
C ILE A 28 -5.28 -4.34 -8.08
N SER A 29 -6.42 -4.44 -8.75
CA SER A 29 -7.06 -5.74 -9.00
C SER A 29 -6.28 -6.52 -10.06
N GLU A 30 -5.88 -7.76 -9.76
CA GLU A 30 -5.18 -8.63 -10.73
C GLU A 30 -6.10 -9.07 -11.90
N ILE A 31 -7.41 -9.06 -11.70
CA ILE A 31 -8.39 -9.46 -12.71
C ILE A 31 -8.57 -8.35 -13.76
N THR A 32 -8.66 -7.09 -13.30
CA THR A 32 -8.99 -5.95 -14.16
C THR A 32 -7.79 -5.06 -14.48
N TYR A 33 -6.66 -5.25 -13.78
CA TYR A 33 -5.45 -4.41 -13.83
C TYR A 33 -5.73 -2.93 -13.59
N LYS A 34 -6.77 -2.61 -12.81
CA LYS A 34 -7.12 -1.24 -12.42
C LYS A 34 -6.77 -1.00 -10.96
N VAL A 35 -6.32 0.23 -10.67
CA VAL A 35 -6.21 0.74 -9.29
C VAL A 35 -7.62 0.79 -8.71
N VAL A 36 -7.86 -0.03 -7.68
CA VAL A 36 -9.13 -0.07 -6.94
C VAL A 36 -9.08 0.83 -5.72
N LYS A 37 -7.88 1.08 -5.19
CA LYS A 37 -7.69 1.98 -4.06
C LYS A 37 -6.33 2.64 -4.12
N GLU A 38 -6.32 3.90 -3.72
CA GLU A 38 -5.12 4.69 -3.44
C GLU A 38 -5.18 5.10 -1.97
N ILE A 39 -4.07 4.93 -1.27
CA ILE A 39 -3.93 5.20 0.15
C ILE A 39 -2.72 6.12 0.32
N PRO A 40 -2.94 7.41 0.63
CA PRO A 40 -1.83 8.31 0.94
C PRO A 40 -1.23 7.91 2.28
N LEU A 41 0.10 7.91 2.36
CA LEU A 41 0.86 7.77 3.58
C LEU A 41 1.16 9.17 4.15
N PRO A 42 1.09 9.35 5.47
CA PRO A 42 1.45 10.61 6.11
C PRO A 42 2.96 10.88 6.07
N GLU A 43 3.78 9.84 5.90
CA GLU A 43 5.24 9.91 5.92
C GLU A 43 5.87 8.71 5.17
N ILE A 44 7.20 8.65 5.06
CA ILE A 44 7.93 7.60 4.32
C ILE A 44 7.57 6.19 4.83
N TYR A 45 7.18 5.31 3.90
CA TYR A 45 6.94 3.89 4.18
C TYR A 45 8.15 3.19 4.80
N THR A 46 7.91 2.34 5.81
CA THR A 46 8.94 1.50 6.42
C THR A 46 8.64 0.02 6.26
N LYS A 47 7.45 -0.43 6.69
CA LYS A 47 7.08 -1.85 6.65
C LYS A 47 5.57 -2.06 6.59
N MET A 48 5.19 -3.26 6.16
CA MET A 48 3.82 -3.74 6.11
C MET A 48 3.67 -4.96 7.01
N GLU A 49 2.54 -5.02 7.73
CA GLU A 49 2.13 -6.17 8.52
C GLU A 49 0.76 -6.66 8.04
N ILE A 50 0.64 -7.94 7.72
CA ILE A 50 -0.61 -8.55 7.26
C ILE A 50 -1.16 -9.42 8.38
N ASN A 51 -2.36 -9.07 8.86
CA ASN A 51 -3.13 -9.83 9.82
C ASN A 51 -4.46 -10.23 9.17
N GLU A 52 -4.45 -11.40 8.53
CA GLU A 52 -5.57 -11.88 7.71
C GLU A 52 -5.94 -10.87 6.61
N ARG A 53 -7.12 -10.24 6.67
CA ARG A 53 -7.56 -9.24 5.70
C ARG A 53 -7.30 -7.79 6.11
N ASN A 54 -6.71 -7.59 7.29
CA ASN A 54 -6.28 -6.28 7.74
C ASN A 54 -4.80 -6.11 7.43
N ILE A 55 -4.48 -5.08 6.67
CA ILE A 55 -3.13 -4.70 6.31
C ILE A 55 -2.79 -3.43 7.05
N LYS A 56 -1.70 -3.47 7.80
CA LYS A 56 -1.16 -2.30 8.50
C LYS A 56 0.10 -1.83 7.80
N PHE A 57 0.14 -0.55 7.48
CA PHE A 57 1.32 0.12 6.93
C PHE A 57 1.92 1.02 8.00
N ILE A 58 3.23 0.91 8.20
CA ILE A 58 3.95 1.64 9.25
C ILE A 58 4.99 2.54 8.57
N CYS A 59 4.98 3.81 8.92
CA CYS A 59 5.88 4.82 8.38
C CYS A 59 7.06 5.08 9.32
N LEU A 60 8.06 5.82 8.83
CA LEU A 60 9.33 6.07 9.52
C LEU A 60 9.16 6.83 10.84
N ASP A 61 8.18 7.73 10.92
CA ASP A 61 7.85 8.49 12.13
C ASP A 61 7.04 7.68 13.16
N GLY A 62 6.71 6.43 12.85
CA GLY A 62 5.88 5.56 13.67
C GLY A 62 4.37 5.73 13.46
N SER A 63 3.94 6.56 12.52
CA SER A 63 2.54 6.62 12.12
C SER A 63 2.09 5.33 11.43
N GLU A 64 0.82 4.98 11.62
CA GLU A 64 0.25 3.73 11.15
C GLU A 64 -1.03 3.98 10.35
N ILE A 65 -1.21 3.21 9.28
CA ILE A 65 -2.47 3.15 8.52
C ILE A 65 -2.96 1.72 8.49
N ASP A 66 -4.15 1.51 9.03
CA ASP A 66 -4.89 0.25 8.92
C ASP A 66 -5.83 0.28 7.73
N PHE A 67 -5.73 -0.75 6.90
CA PHE A 67 -6.57 -0.95 5.73
C PHE A 67 -7.21 -2.35 5.76
N ASP A 68 -8.54 -2.38 5.66
CA ASP A 68 -9.31 -3.62 5.61
C ASP A 68 -9.65 -3.95 4.16
N MET A 69 -9.11 -5.06 3.65
CA MET A 69 -9.32 -5.53 2.28
C MET A 69 -10.79 -5.84 1.97
N ASN A 70 -11.65 -6.05 2.99
CA ASN A 70 -13.09 -6.24 2.77
C ASN A 70 -13.84 -4.96 2.38
N LYS A 71 -13.19 -3.79 2.45
CA LYS A 71 -13.78 -2.49 2.09
C LYS A 71 -13.60 -2.13 0.61
N ILE A 72 -13.05 -3.05 -0.19
CA ILE A 72 -12.87 -2.92 -1.64
C ILE A 72 -14.02 -3.63 -2.37
#